data_AF-A0A941PN96-F1
#
_entry.id   AF-A0A941PN96-F1
#
_cell.length_a   1.000
_cell.length_b   1.000
_cell.length_c   1.000
_cell.angle_alpha   90.00
_cell.angle_beta   90.00
_cell.angle_gamma   90.00
#
_symmetry.space_group_name_H-M   'P 1'
#
loop_
_entity.id
_entity.type
_entity.pdbx_description
1 polymer ?
#
loop_
_entity_poly.entity_id
_entity_poly.type
_entity_poly.pdbx_seq_one_letter_code
_entity_poly.pdbx_strand_id
1 'polypeptide(L)' 'LLLIQDTGAHGHAMGFNYNGRLRPQELLLREGGQVELIRRAETLQDHFATLAFQPDVYRPA' A
#
# COMPACT_ATOMS: atom_id res chain seq x y z
N LEU A 1 -4.70 -3.65 -20.88
CA LEU A 1 -3.77 -4.01 -19.78
C LEU A 1 -2.39 -3.54 -20.18
N LEU A 2 -1.64 -2.89 -19.28
CA LEU A 2 -0.25 -2.50 -19.48
C LEU A 2 0.61 -3.26 -18.47
N LEU A 3 1.72 -3.85 -18.93
CA LEU A 3 2.65 -4.59 -18.10
C LEU A 3 4.02 -3.92 -18.18
N ILE A 4 4.64 -3.69 -17.02
CA ILE A 4 5.97 -3.10 -16.92
C ILE A 4 6.91 -4.19 -16.37
N GLN A 5 7.82 -4.64 -17.23
CA GLN A 5 8.81 -5.65 -16.89
C GLN A 5 10.00 -5.03 -16.16
N ASP A 6 10.84 -5.86 -15.54
CA ASP A 6 12.06 -5.45 -14.83
C ASP A 6 11.82 -4.51 -13.63
N THR A 7 10.71 -4.75 -12.91
CA THR A 7 10.27 -3.94 -11.77
C THR A 7 10.55 -4.59 -10.41
N GLY A 8 11.30 -5.69 -10.38
CA GLY A 8 11.50 -6.52 -9.19
C GLY A 8 12.39 -5.87 -8.12
N ALA A 9 13.39 -5.08 -8.52
CA ALA A 9 14.26 -4.34 -7.61
C ALA A 9 13.78 -2.89 -7.46
N HIS A 10 13.87 -2.36 -6.24
CA HIS A 10 13.55 -0.97 -5.88
C HIS A 10 12.09 -0.48 -6.14
N GLY A 11 11.26 -1.23 -6.87
CA GLY A 11 9.87 -0.85 -7.19
C GLY A 11 9.01 -0.65 -5.95
N HIS A 12 8.60 -1.74 -5.29
CA HIS A 12 7.81 -1.62 -4.06
C HIS A 12 8.61 -1.02 -2.90
N ALA A 13 9.91 -1.30 -2.83
CA ALA A 13 10.78 -0.86 -1.72
C ALA A 13 10.94 0.66 -1.63
N MET A 14 10.92 1.38 -2.76
CA MET A 14 11.05 2.85 -2.77
C MET A 14 9.73 3.58 -3.05
N GLY A 15 8.61 2.85 -3.19
CA GLY A 15 7.28 3.44 -3.34
C GLY A 15 6.78 4.11 -2.06
N PHE A 16 5.88 5.08 -2.21
CA PHE A 16 5.29 5.87 -1.13
C PHE A 16 3.83 6.24 -1.44
N ASN A 17 3.06 6.58 -0.39
CA ASN A 17 1.63 6.86 -0.47
C ASN A 17 1.30 8.32 -0.83
N TYR A 18 2.12 8.96 -1.66
CA TYR A 18 1.85 10.32 -2.12
C TYR A 18 0.48 10.39 -2.82
N ASN A 19 -0.26 11.48 -2.58
CA ASN A 19 -1.67 11.64 -2.97
C ASN A 19 -2.62 10.57 -2.39
N GLY A 20 -2.28 9.96 -1.25
CA GLY A 20 -3.14 8.97 -0.57
C GLY A 20 -3.28 7.66 -1.35
N ARG A 21 -2.39 7.36 -2.30
CA ARG A 21 -2.42 6.10 -3.04
C ARG A 21 -1.88 4.96 -2.18
N LEU A 22 -2.74 4.01 -1.86
CA LEU A 22 -2.41 2.82 -1.07
C LEU A 22 -1.56 1.84 -1.88
N ARG A 23 -0.59 1.18 -1.24
CA ARG A 23 0.24 0.18 -1.91
C ARG A 23 -0.61 -1.04 -2.31
N PRO A 24 -0.40 -1.57 -3.53
CA PRO A 24 -1.13 -2.74 -4.00
C PRO A 24 -0.66 -4.00 -3.30
N GLN A 25 -1.44 -5.07 -3.42
CA GLN A 25 -1.00 -6.41 -3.05
C GLN A 25 0.11 -6.92 -3.98
N GLU A 26 0.93 -7.84 -3.49
CA GLU A 26 1.89 -8.61 -4.29
C GLU A 26 1.56 -10.10 -4.22
N LEU A 27 1.56 -10.73 -5.40
CA LEU A 27 1.34 -12.15 -5.57
C LEU A 27 2.61 -12.81 -6.10
N LEU A 28 2.91 -13.99 -5.60
CA LEU A 28 3.97 -14.86 -6.10
C LEU A 28 3.34 -16.00 -6.91
N LEU A 29 3.70 -16.08 -8.18
CA LEU A 29 3.40 -17.23 -9.03
C LEU A 29 4.54 -18.24 -8.89
N ARG A 30 4.24 -19.45 -8.40
CA ARG A 30 5.19 -20.56 -8.26
C ARG A 30 5.28 -21.36 -9.56
N GLU A 31 6.34 -22.13 -9.72
CA GLU A 31 6.61 -22.94 -10.93
C GLU A 31 5.46 -23.90 -11.30
N GLY A 32 4.72 -24.42 -10.32
CA GLY A 32 3.55 -25.30 -10.52
C GLY A 32 2.24 -24.58 -10.84
N GLY A 33 2.25 -23.27 -11.09
CA GLY A 33 1.05 -22.47 -11.38
C GLY A 33 0.27 -22.01 -10.14
N GLN A 34 0.70 -22.42 -8.94
CA GLN A 34 0.11 -21.95 -7.68
C GLN A 34 0.41 -20.46 -7.50
N VAL A 35 -0.62 -19.69 -7.13
CA VAL A 35 -0.51 -18.28 -6.78
C VAL A 35 -0.59 -18.12 -5.26
N GLU A 36 0.36 -17.40 -4.68
CA GLU A 36 0.42 -17.12 -3.25
C GLU A 36 0.41 -15.62 -2.98
N LEU A 37 -0.36 -15.18 -1.98
CA LEU A 37 -0.34 -13.80 -1.52
C LEU A 37 0.84 -13.59 -0.58
N ILE A 38 1.84 -12.82 -1.01
CA ILE A 38 3.04 -12.54 -0.21
C ILE A 38 3.00 -11.15 0.46
N ARG A 39 2.13 -10.26 -0.02
CA ARG A 39 1.84 -8.97 0.62
C ARG A 39 0.39 -8.58 0.33
N ARG A 40 -0.42 -8.35 1.37
CA ARG A 40 -1.79 -7.82 1.20
C ARG A 40 -1.78 -6.37 0.73
N ALA A 41 -2.85 -5.94 0.06
CA ALA A 41 -3.05 -4.53 -0.23
C ALA A 41 -3.19 -3.72 1.07
N GLU A 42 -2.70 -2.48 1.05
CA GLU A 42 -2.90 -1.54 2.14
C GLU A 42 -4.36 -1.06 2.17
N THR A 43 -4.81 -0.72 3.38
CA THR A 43 -6.10 -0.10 3.66
C THR A 43 -5.90 1.33 4.17
N LEU A 44 -6.99 2.12 4.22
CA LEU A 44 -6.93 3.45 4.82
C LEU A 44 -6.51 3.39 6.30
N GLN A 45 -6.90 2.33 7.01
CA GLN A 45 -6.49 2.12 8.39
C GLN A 45 -4.97 1.98 8.52
N ASP A 46 -4.32 1.27 7.59
CA ASP A 46 -2.86 1.14 7.58
C ASP A 46 -2.18 2.49 7.32
N HIS A 47 -2.71 3.26 6.35
CA HIS A 47 -2.15 4.55 5.97
C HIS A 47 -2.21 5.57 7.12
N PHE A 48 -3.28 5.54 7.92
CA PHE A 48 -3.47 6.43 9.06
C PHE A 48 -3.05 5.82 10.40
N ALA A 49 -2.47 4.62 10.42
CA ALA A 49 -2.17 3.89 11.66
C ALA A 49 -1.26 4.64 12.64
N THR A 50 -0.42 5.55 12.13
CA THR A 50 0.52 6.34 12.94
C THR A 50 0.00 7.72 13.31
N LEU A 51 -1.18 8.11 12.80
CA LEU A 51 -1.79 9.40 13.10
C LEU A 51 -2.65 9.31 14.36
N ALA A 52 -2.15 9.90 15.44
CA ALA A 52 -2.87 10.01 16.72
C ALA A 52 -3.00 11.48 17.10
N PHE A 53 -4.18 12.05 16.86
CA PHE A 53 -4.48 13.45 17.16
C PHE A 53 -5.35 13.57 18.41
N GLN A 54 -5.12 14.61 19.21
CA GLN A 54 -6.10 15.06 20.19
C GLN A 54 -7.29 15.69 19.45
N PRO A 55 -8.51 15.61 20.00
CA PRO A 55 -9.67 16.28 19.40
C PRO A 55 -9.42 17.79 19.29
N ASP A 56 -9.39 18.32 18.07
CA ASP A 56 -9.38 19.76 17.81
C ASP A 56 -10.82 20.23 17.61
N VAL A 57 -11.44 20.65 18.71
CA VAL A 57 -12.86 21.03 18.74
C VAL A 57 -12.97 22.53 18.56
N TYR A 58 -13.43 22.95 17.38
CA TYR A 58 -13.81 24.34 17.14
C TYR A 58 -15.02 24.72 18.01
N ARG A 59 -14.88 25.79 18.79
CA ARG A 59 -15.96 26.39 19.58
C ARG A 59 -16.26 27.78 19.01
N PRO A 60 -17.34 27.94 18.22
CA PRO A 60 -17.77 29.27 17.81
C PRO A 60 -18.22 30.09 19.02
N ALA A 61 -18.09 31.42 18.91
CA ALA A 61 -18.56 32.37 19.91
C ALA A 61 -20.09 32.44 19.97
#